data_AF-L1IMW8-F1
#
_entry.id   AF-L1IMW8-F1
#
_cell.length_a   1.000
_cell.length_b   1.000
_cell.length_c   1.000
_cell.angle_alpha   90.00
_cell.angle_beta   90.00
_cell.angle_gamma   90.00
#
_symmetry.space_group_name_H-M   'P 1'
#
loop_
_entity.id
_entity.type
_entity.pdbx_description
1 polymer ?
#
loop_
_entity_poly.entity_id
_entity_poly.type
_entity_poly.pdbx_seq_one_letter_code
_entity_poly.pdbx_strand_id
1 'polypeptide(L)'
;MTVLLSHQVLVRRKADGSSRRVVAIGTALLLLTLIFIARRDHQDRADSLLLQQLHALTPSSLLALNDGMTASLAENSNLCSKKAEIFEKLDQLLKRLQGENSLVNSTVDDAKDTYEESLEGWLASESSFRMAASKVEIAKEAAKFLIRRVVVDKEVLTKTEEEHAKVLEEYPQKIAMTEDEKALIMHLIELIESMSNKGKSSQKAWKRGASELSSKMRALQSRLRKDTFLGQSAKMRQQLTKIGLAIQKEDMLQSGGSKDSDIESTQDEIKNLLLDLLKDPEFRAMMLKAGLANAMNELLAAQGVLITDETKLTDTTHTLDASHHEELVAGLARSKEDGKKTVAADTYNAVNAGSKTLLSSMDKQIIIINVIKSKINNHCDNLLNPESQPDSASSK
;
A
#
# COMPACT_ATOMS: atom_id res chain seq x y z
N MET A 1 13.66 1.56 -38.19
CA MET A 1 12.73 2.69 -38.39
C MET A 1 12.15 3.01 -37.01
N THR A 2 12.35 4.25 -36.53
CA THR A 2 11.94 4.84 -35.22
C THR A 2 12.49 4.14 -33.95
N VAL A 3 13.27 4.73 -33.05
CA VAL A 3 13.27 6.10 -32.51
C VAL A 3 14.72 6.52 -32.17
N LEU A 4 15.20 7.54 -32.88
CA LEU A 4 16.22 8.49 -32.40
C LEU A 4 15.47 9.63 -31.69
N LEU A 5 16.15 10.27 -30.73
CA LEU A 5 15.79 11.50 -29.98
C LEU A 5 15.19 11.25 -28.59
N SER A 6 16.05 11.37 -27.56
CA SER A 6 15.85 12.30 -26.43
C SER A 6 17.01 12.19 -25.43
N HIS A 7 18.21 12.59 -25.86
CA HIS A 7 19.31 12.88 -24.95
C HIS A 7 19.83 14.27 -25.30
N GLN A 8 19.28 15.31 -24.67
CA GLN A 8 19.96 16.57 -24.34
C GLN A 8 18.97 17.48 -23.62
N VAL A 9 18.84 17.34 -22.30
CA VAL A 9 18.57 18.48 -21.41
C VAL A 9 19.25 18.17 -20.06
N LEU A 10 19.89 19.20 -19.50
CA LEU A 10 20.22 19.37 -18.08
C LEU A 10 21.61 18.90 -17.60
N VAL A 11 22.65 19.66 -17.97
CA VAL A 11 23.84 19.84 -17.12
C VAL A 11 24.10 21.32 -16.91
N ARG A 12 23.65 21.83 -15.76
CA ARG A 12 24.31 22.90 -14.98
C ARG A 12 23.59 23.08 -13.64
N ARG A 13 24.14 22.51 -12.57
CA ARG A 13 24.29 23.17 -11.25
C ARG A 13 25.10 22.31 -10.28
N LYS A 14 26.18 22.94 -9.82
CA LYS A 14 26.84 22.92 -8.51
C LYS A 14 26.90 21.61 -7.70
N ALA A 15 28.14 21.24 -7.42
CA ALA A 15 28.59 20.24 -6.46
C ALA A 15 27.97 20.44 -5.07
N ASP A 16 27.42 19.36 -4.53
CA ASP A 16 27.58 18.97 -3.12
C ASP A 16 27.22 17.49 -2.94
N GLY A 17 28.14 16.74 -2.32
CA GLY A 17 27.96 15.51 -1.52
C GLY A 17 27.25 14.25 -2.08
N SER A 18 26.41 14.34 -3.11
CA SER A 18 25.50 13.26 -3.54
C SER A 18 25.99 12.50 -4.79
N SER A 19 27.12 12.91 -5.36
CA SER A 19 27.61 12.39 -6.64
C SER A 19 28.15 10.96 -6.56
N ARG A 20 28.64 10.50 -5.39
CA ARG A 20 29.18 9.14 -5.26
C ARG A 20 28.11 8.04 -5.26
N ARG A 21 26.89 8.32 -4.79
CA ARG A 21 25.80 7.32 -4.75
C ARG A 21 25.11 7.16 -6.11
N VAL A 22 24.95 8.25 -6.86
CA VAL A 22 24.35 8.20 -8.20
C VAL A 22 25.28 7.53 -9.22
N VAL A 23 26.60 7.75 -9.10
CA VAL A 23 27.60 7.05 -9.94
C VAL A 23 27.69 5.56 -9.59
N ALA A 24 27.54 5.18 -8.32
CA ALA A 24 27.52 3.76 -7.90
C ALA A 24 26.29 3.00 -8.42
N ILE A 25 25.11 3.64 -8.44
CA ILE A 25 23.88 3.02 -8.96
C ILE A 25 23.94 2.93 -10.49
N GLY A 26 24.45 3.97 -11.16
CA GLY A 26 24.63 3.95 -12.62
C GLY A 26 25.62 2.89 -13.09
N THR A 27 26.72 2.68 -12.37
CA THR A 27 27.71 1.64 -12.69
C THR A 27 27.21 0.23 -12.40
N ALA A 28 26.40 0.03 -11.36
CA ALA A 28 25.76 -1.26 -11.07
C ALA A 28 24.73 -1.66 -12.14
N LEU A 29 23.94 -0.70 -12.64
CA LEU A 29 23.01 -0.93 -13.75
C LEU A 29 23.73 -1.24 -15.07
N LEU A 30 24.87 -0.60 -15.33
CA LEU A 30 25.71 -0.87 -16.50
C LEU A 30 26.39 -2.25 -16.42
N LEU A 31 26.81 -2.68 -15.23
CA LEU A 31 27.32 -4.02 -15.00
C LEU A 31 26.23 -5.09 -15.16
N LEU A 32 25.01 -4.84 -14.66
CA LEU A 32 23.89 -5.77 -14.83
C LEU A 32 23.45 -5.89 -16.29
N THR A 33 23.46 -4.80 -17.07
CA THR A 33 23.17 -4.88 -18.51
C THR A 33 24.29 -5.56 -19.28
N LEU A 34 25.57 -5.33 -18.92
CA LEU A 34 26.70 -6.05 -19.52
C LEU A 34 26.70 -7.54 -19.18
N ILE A 35 26.31 -7.93 -17.96
CA ILE A 35 26.13 -9.33 -17.57
C ILE A 35 24.96 -9.96 -18.33
N PHE A 36 23.85 -9.24 -18.53
CA PHE A 36 22.71 -9.74 -19.29
C PHE A 36 23.04 -9.90 -20.78
N ILE A 37 23.80 -8.97 -21.36
CA ILE A 37 24.30 -9.05 -22.74
C ILE A 37 25.31 -10.21 -22.87
N ALA A 38 26.25 -10.35 -21.93
CA ALA A 38 27.21 -11.46 -21.94
C ALA A 38 26.54 -12.84 -21.77
N ARG A 39 25.47 -12.93 -20.98
CA ARG A 39 24.67 -14.16 -20.82
C ARG A 39 23.86 -14.50 -22.07
N ARG A 40 23.36 -13.49 -22.79
CA ARG A 40 22.67 -13.67 -24.07
C ARG A 40 23.64 -14.10 -25.18
N ASP A 41 24.83 -13.51 -25.22
CA ASP A 41 25.91 -13.88 -26.16
C ASP A 41 26.46 -15.30 -25.92
N HIS A 42 26.44 -15.77 -24.66
CA HIS A 42 26.78 -17.15 -24.31
C HIS A 42 25.69 -18.16 -24.72
N GLN A 43 24.42 -17.76 -24.70
CA GLN A 43 23.29 -18.58 -25.16
C GLN A 43 23.29 -18.71 -26.69
N ASP A 44 23.49 -17.58 -27.40
CA ASP A 44 23.52 -17.57 -28.87
C ASP A 44 24.76 -18.28 -29.45
N ARG A 45 25.90 -18.31 -28.72
CA ARG A 45 27.08 -19.13 -29.09
C ARG A 45 26.92 -20.62 -28.82
N ALA A 46 26.15 -21.00 -27.80
CA ALA A 46 25.84 -22.41 -27.55
C ALA A 46 24.95 -22.98 -28.67
N ASP A 47 24.00 -22.17 -29.16
CA ASP A 47 23.13 -22.54 -30.28
C ASP A 47 23.88 -22.53 -31.64
N SER A 48 24.86 -21.64 -31.84
CA SER A 48 25.69 -21.63 -33.04
C SER A 48 26.68 -22.81 -33.11
N LEU A 49 27.22 -23.26 -31.98
CA LEU A 49 28.11 -24.45 -31.92
C LEU A 49 27.35 -25.75 -32.17
N LEU A 50 26.10 -25.85 -31.71
CA LEU A 50 25.21 -26.97 -32.04
C LEU A 50 24.83 -26.99 -33.52
N LEU A 51 24.59 -25.82 -34.14
CA LEU A 51 24.31 -25.71 -35.58
C LEU A 51 25.55 -25.95 -36.47
N GLN A 52 26.76 -25.74 -35.95
CA GLN A 52 28.01 -26.02 -36.67
C GLN A 52 28.42 -27.51 -36.57
N GLN A 53 27.96 -28.25 -35.55
CA GLN A 53 28.08 -29.72 -35.52
C GLN A 53 26.99 -30.43 -36.36
N LEU A 54 25.85 -29.78 -36.62
CA LEU A 54 24.76 -30.35 -37.42
C LEU A 54 24.96 -30.29 -38.95
N HIS A 55 25.89 -29.46 -39.45
CA HIS A 55 26.25 -29.41 -40.88
C HIS A 55 27.37 -30.37 -41.30
N ALA A 56 27.94 -31.16 -40.37
CA ALA A 56 28.97 -32.15 -40.68
C ALA A 56 28.42 -33.55 -41.02
N LEU A 57 27.10 -33.74 -41.00
CA LEU A 57 26.45 -35.00 -41.38
C LEU A 57 25.79 -34.85 -42.76
N THR A 58 26.64 -34.74 -43.79
CA THR A 58 26.20 -34.99 -45.17
C THR A 58 25.92 -36.49 -45.36
N PRO A 59 24.95 -36.87 -46.21
CA PRO A 59 24.63 -38.26 -46.50
C PRO A 59 25.74 -39.04 -47.24
N SER A 60 26.92 -38.44 -47.42
CA SER A 60 28.05 -39.01 -48.16
C SER A 60 28.82 -40.11 -47.40
N SER A 61 28.68 -40.20 -46.07
CA SER A 61 29.37 -41.23 -45.26
C SER A 61 28.62 -42.55 -45.12
N LEU A 62 27.35 -42.63 -45.58
CA LEU A 62 26.59 -43.90 -45.60
C LEU A 62 26.86 -44.72 -46.87
N LEU A 63 27.38 -44.12 -47.93
CA LEU A 63 27.78 -44.79 -49.18
C LEU A 63 29.22 -45.35 -49.14
N ALA A 64 30.07 -44.87 -48.22
CA ALA A 64 31.47 -45.32 -48.11
C ALA A 64 31.67 -46.64 -47.34
N LEU A 65 30.63 -47.19 -46.72
CA LEU A 65 30.67 -48.51 -46.05
C LEU A 65 30.40 -49.69 -47.00
N ASN A 66 30.16 -49.43 -48.29
CA ASN A 66 29.87 -50.49 -49.26
C ASN A 66 31.09 -51.00 -50.04
N ASP A 67 32.19 -50.22 -50.13
CA ASP A 67 33.33 -50.54 -51.02
C ASP A 67 34.60 -51.08 -50.32
N GLY A 68 34.58 -51.26 -49.00
CA GLY A 68 35.79 -51.61 -48.22
C GLY A 68 35.86 -53.05 -47.68
N MET A 69 34.90 -53.93 -47.98
CA MET A 69 34.79 -55.23 -47.30
C MET A 69 34.51 -56.38 -48.27
N THR A 70 35.23 -56.41 -49.40
CA THR A 70 35.40 -57.61 -50.24
C THR A 70 36.66 -58.38 -49.81
N ALA A 71 36.72 -58.73 -48.52
CA ALA A 71 37.57 -59.83 -48.09
C ALA A 71 36.78 -61.11 -48.36
N SER A 72 37.26 -61.89 -49.32
CA SER A 72 36.73 -63.18 -49.72
C SER A 72 36.45 -64.07 -48.50
N LEU A 73 35.16 -64.31 -48.21
CA LEU A 73 34.72 -65.51 -47.50
C LEU A 73 34.90 -66.69 -48.47
N ALA A 74 36.16 -67.02 -48.76
CA ALA A 74 36.51 -68.13 -49.63
C ALA A 74 36.20 -69.45 -48.92
N GLU A 75 35.27 -70.19 -49.53
CA GLU A 75 35.21 -71.65 -49.63
C GLU A 75 35.49 -72.44 -48.34
N ASN A 76 34.38 -72.74 -47.63
CA ASN A 76 34.06 -73.93 -46.82
C ASN A 76 33.04 -73.53 -45.73
N SER A 77 32.00 -72.78 -46.11
CA SER A 77 31.20 -72.01 -45.17
C SER A 77 30.17 -72.89 -44.42
N ASN A 78 30.58 -73.38 -43.25
CA ASN A 78 29.64 -73.76 -42.19
C ASN A 78 28.69 -72.61 -41.80
N LEU A 79 28.88 -71.40 -42.35
CA LEU A 79 28.03 -70.22 -42.18
C LEU A 79 26.56 -70.50 -42.55
N CYS A 80 26.27 -71.13 -43.70
CA CYS A 80 24.89 -71.43 -44.08
C CYS A 80 24.31 -72.60 -43.29
N SER A 81 25.14 -73.57 -42.89
CA SER A 81 24.72 -74.66 -41.98
C SER A 81 24.41 -74.17 -40.56
N LYS A 82 25.08 -73.11 -40.11
CA LYS A 82 24.91 -72.48 -38.78
C LYS A 82 24.08 -71.21 -38.84
N LYS A 83 23.44 -70.90 -39.97
CA LYS A 83 22.62 -69.71 -40.19
C LYS A 83 21.57 -69.53 -39.10
N ALA A 84 20.87 -70.61 -38.75
CA ALA A 84 19.85 -70.61 -37.72
C ALA A 84 20.41 -70.25 -36.33
N GLU A 85 21.54 -70.84 -35.93
CA GLU A 85 22.19 -70.56 -34.64
C GLU A 85 22.73 -69.12 -34.56
N ILE A 86 23.28 -68.60 -35.67
CA ILE A 86 23.75 -67.21 -35.76
C ILE A 86 22.56 -66.25 -35.66
N PHE A 87 21.46 -66.54 -36.37
CA PHE A 87 20.26 -65.69 -36.34
C PHE A 87 19.62 -65.68 -34.97
N GLU A 88 19.53 -66.83 -34.30
CA GLU A 88 19.03 -66.91 -32.94
C GLU A 88 19.83 -66.03 -31.98
N LYS A 89 21.17 -66.06 -32.05
CA LYS A 89 22.03 -65.20 -31.22
C LYS A 89 21.88 -63.72 -31.55
N LEU A 90 21.75 -63.36 -32.83
CA LEU A 90 21.51 -61.98 -33.26
C LEU A 90 20.12 -61.48 -32.86
N ASP A 91 19.11 -62.34 -32.87
CA ASP A 91 17.74 -62.03 -32.42
C ASP A 91 17.66 -61.86 -30.90
N GLN A 92 18.39 -62.68 -30.15
CA GLN A 92 18.56 -62.48 -28.70
C GLN A 92 19.24 -61.14 -28.39
N LEU A 93 20.23 -60.73 -29.18
CA LEU A 93 20.91 -59.44 -29.03
C LEU A 93 20.01 -58.26 -29.40
N LEU A 94 19.27 -58.35 -30.53
CA LEU A 94 18.29 -57.35 -30.93
C LEU A 94 17.22 -57.13 -29.87
N LYS A 95 16.67 -58.22 -29.30
CA LYS A 95 15.65 -58.14 -28.26
C LYS A 95 16.16 -57.43 -27.00
N ARG A 96 17.41 -57.67 -26.60
CA ARG A 96 18.04 -56.96 -25.47
C ARG A 96 18.24 -55.47 -25.76
N LEU A 97 18.80 -55.15 -26.93
CA LEU A 97 19.03 -53.75 -27.34
C LEU A 97 17.73 -52.95 -27.45
N GLN A 98 16.66 -53.56 -27.97
CA GLN A 98 15.33 -52.93 -28.03
C GLN A 98 14.72 -52.72 -26.64
N GLY A 99 14.88 -53.69 -25.73
CA GLY A 99 14.42 -53.57 -24.34
C GLY A 99 15.15 -52.46 -23.58
N GLU A 100 16.48 -52.41 -23.68
CA GLU A 100 17.29 -51.37 -23.05
C GLU A 100 17.02 -49.98 -23.64
N ASN A 101 16.81 -49.87 -24.96
CA ASN A 101 16.39 -48.62 -25.61
C ASN A 101 15.06 -48.10 -25.03
N SER A 102 14.05 -48.97 -24.87
CA SER A 102 12.76 -48.57 -24.27
C SER A 102 12.88 -48.11 -22.82
N LEU A 103 13.74 -48.76 -22.01
CA LEU A 103 13.99 -48.39 -20.63
C LEU A 103 14.67 -47.02 -20.52
N VAL A 104 15.65 -46.75 -21.39
CA VAL A 104 16.36 -45.47 -21.44
C VAL A 104 15.40 -44.34 -21.83
N ASN A 105 14.53 -44.55 -22.82
CA ASN A 105 13.50 -43.57 -23.18
C ASN A 105 12.54 -43.29 -22.01
N SER A 106 12.03 -44.33 -21.34
CA SER A 106 11.17 -44.16 -20.16
C SER A 106 11.86 -43.37 -19.06
N THR A 107 13.17 -43.58 -18.83
CA THR A 107 13.93 -42.85 -17.80
C THR A 107 14.07 -41.37 -18.15
N VAL A 108 14.20 -41.03 -19.44
CA VAL A 108 14.22 -39.63 -19.91
C VAL A 108 12.84 -38.99 -19.73
N ASP A 109 11.77 -39.72 -20.06
CA ASP A 109 10.40 -39.24 -19.91
C ASP A 109 10.07 -39.00 -18.42
N ASP A 110 10.42 -39.92 -17.52
CA ASP A 110 10.24 -39.73 -16.07
C ASP A 110 11.03 -38.51 -15.54
N ALA A 111 12.26 -38.31 -16.02
CA ALA A 111 13.08 -37.15 -15.65
C ALA A 111 12.50 -35.84 -16.20
N LYS A 112 11.81 -35.89 -17.35
CA LYS A 112 11.13 -34.75 -17.93
C LYS A 112 9.87 -34.40 -17.15
N ASP A 113 9.05 -35.39 -16.83
CA ASP A 113 7.81 -35.21 -16.07
C ASP A 113 8.08 -34.62 -14.68
N THR A 114 9.12 -35.11 -13.99
CA THR A 114 9.56 -34.55 -12.69
C THR A 114 10.05 -33.11 -12.81
N TYR A 115 10.72 -32.76 -13.91
CA TYR A 115 11.10 -31.37 -14.19
C TYR A 115 9.86 -30.49 -14.44
N GLU A 116 8.91 -30.94 -15.26
CA GLU A 116 7.68 -30.21 -15.55
C GLU A 116 6.84 -29.97 -14.29
N GLU A 117 6.66 -30.99 -13.45
CA GLU A 117 5.96 -30.88 -12.16
C GLU A 117 6.66 -29.85 -11.23
N SER A 118 7.99 -29.90 -11.15
CA SER A 118 8.76 -28.94 -10.32
C SER A 118 8.66 -27.50 -10.85
N LEU A 119 8.57 -27.34 -12.18
CA LEU A 119 8.40 -26.05 -12.82
C LEU A 119 7.01 -25.47 -12.54
N GLU A 120 5.96 -26.28 -12.63
CA GLU A 120 4.59 -25.88 -12.27
C GLU A 120 4.49 -25.47 -10.79
N GLY A 121 5.10 -26.25 -9.89
CA GLY A 121 5.17 -25.92 -8.46
C GLY A 121 5.87 -24.57 -8.21
N TRP A 122 6.97 -24.32 -8.92
CA TRP A 122 7.64 -23.02 -8.86
C TRP A 122 6.77 -21.89 -9.39
N LEU A 123 6.10 -22.06 -10.54
CA LEU A 123 5.22 -21.03 -11.12
C LEU A 123 4.05 -20.68 -10.20
N ALA A 124 3.44 -21.67 -9.54
CA ALA A 124 2.38 -21.46 -8.56
C ALA A 124 2.88 -20.65 -7.34
N SER A 125 4.09 -20.97 -6.86
CA SER A 125 4.72 -20.24 -5.76
C SER A 125 5.13 -18.81 -6.15
N GLU A 126 5.60 -18.61 -7.38
CA GLU A 126 5.93 -17.29 -7.95
C GLU A 126 4.70 -16.40 -8.04
N SER A 127 3.58 -16.95 -8.53
CA SER A 127 2.30 -16.24 -8.59
C SER A 127 1.85 -15.79 -7.20
N SER A 128 1.90 -16.70 -6.22
CA SER A 128 1.55 -16.41 -4.83
C SER A 128 2.45 -15.31 -4.23
N PHE A 129 3.76 -15.38 -4.48
CA PHE A 129 4.72 -14.37 -4.04
C PHE A 129 4.41 -12.99 -4.64
N ARG A 130 4.11 -12.91 -5.95
CA ARG A 130 3.78 -11.64 -6.61
C ARG A 130 2.50 -11.01 -6.05
N MET A 131 1.49 -11.83 -5.75
CA MET A 131 0.28 -11.34 -5.10
C MET A 131 0.59 -10.78 -3.70
N ALA A 132 1.39 -11.50 -2.90
CA ALA A 132 1.79 -11.04 -1.57
C ALA A 132 2.61 -9.74 -1.62
N ALA A 133 3.60 -9.65 -2.50
CA ALA A 133 4.39 -8.43 -2.71
C ALA A 133 3.51 -7.24 -3.15
N SER A 134 2.50 -7.48 -4.00
CA SER A 134 1.54 -6.43 -4.38
C SER A 134 0.70 -5.96 -3.18
N LYS A 135 0.28 -6.87 -2.29
CA LYS A 135 -0.46 -6.49 -1.07
C LYS A 135 0.40 -5.60 -0.16
N VAL A 136 1.69 -5.90 -0.02
CA VAL A 136 2.63 -5.10 0.78
C VAL A 136 2.74 -3.68 0.23
N GLU A 137 2.92 -3.51 -1.08
CA GLU A 137 3.00 -2.17 -1.67
C GLU A 137 1.68 -1.39 -1.52
N ILE A 138 0.52 -2.04 -1.70
CA ILE A 138 -0.79 -1.42 -1.46
C ILE A 138 -0.94 -0.98 0.00
N ALA A 139 -0.61 -1.86 0.97
CA ALA A 139 -0.69 -1.55 2.39
C ALA A 139 0.27 -0.41 2.80
N LYS A 140 1.45 -0.37 2.18
CA LYS A 140 2.46 0.68 2.40
C LYS A 140 2.01 2.03 1.84
N GLU A 141 1.36 2.06 0.69
CA GLU A 141 0.75 3.28 0.15
C GLU A 141 -0.40 3.78 1.02
N ALA A 142 -1.26 2.86 1.49
CA ALA A 142 -2.34 3.18 2.42
C ALA A 142 -1.80 3.76 3.75
N ALA A 143 -0.76 3.14 4.32
CA ALA A 143 -0.10 3.63 5.53
C ALA A 143 0.49 5.03 5.32
N LYS A 144 1.20 5.27 4.19
CA LYS A 144 1.74 6.61 3.86
C LYS A 144 0.65 7.66 3.74
N PHE A 145 -0.49 7.32 3.14
CA PHE A 145 -1.62 8.23 3.03
C PHE A 145 -2.18 8.61 4.41
N LEU A 146 -2.38 7.61 5.29
CA LEU A 146 -2.87 7.84 6.65
C LEU A 146 -1.90 8.64 7.51
N ILE A 147 -0.58 8.37 7.40
CA ILE A 147 0.44 9.17 8.10
C ILE A 147 0.32 10.65 7.72
N ARG A 148 0.20 10.96 6.42
CA ARG A 148 0.04 12.35 5.96
C ARG A 148 -1.23 12.99 6.51
N ARG A 149 -2.33 12.24 6.54
CA ARG A 149 -3.60 12.71 7.06
C ARG A 149 -3.53 13.02 8.56
N VAL A 150 -3.00 12.10 9.37
CA VAL A 150 -2.78 12.31 10.81
C VAL A 150 -1.89 13.53 11.08
N VAL A 151 -0.86 13.78 10.27
CA VAL A 151 -0.02 14.99 10.40
C VAL A 151 -0.84 16.26 10.17
N VAL A 152 -1.69 16.28 9.14
CA VAL A 152 -2.59 17.41 8.87
C VAL A 152 -3.60 17.58 10.00
N ASP A 153 -4.20 16.50 10.50
CA ASP A 153 -5.19 16.56 11.57
C ASP A 153 -4.58 17.06 12.89
N LYS A 154 -3.31 16.72 13.17
CA LYS A 154 -2.55 17.30 14.28
C LYS A 154 -2.34 18.80 14.11
N GLU A 155 -1.97 19.25 12.92
CA GLU A 155 -1.81 20.68 12.62
C GLU A 155 -3.13 21.43 12.78
N VAL A 156 -4.25 20.86 12.30
CA VAL A 156 -5.59 21.42 12.48
C VAL A 156 -5.92 21.53 13.97
N LEU A 157 -5.74 20.46 14.75
CA LEU A 157 -5.99 20.48 16.19
C LEU A 157 -5.18 21.57 16.90
N THR A 158 -3.88 21.70 16.60
CA THR A 158 -3.04 22.76 17.21
C THR A 158 -3.54 24.17 16.88
N LYS A 159 -3.97 24.42 15.65
CA LYS A 159 -4.54 25.72 15.26
C LYS A 159 -5.88 25.97 15.96
N THR A 160 -6.74 24.96 16.05
CA THR A 160 -8.01 25.03 16.76
C THR A 160 -7.79 25.30 18.25
N GLU A 161 -6.80 24.67 18.88
CA GLU A 161 -6.40 24.95 20.27
C GLU A 161 -5.89 26.39 20.42
N GLU A 162 -5.04 26.87 19.52
CA GLU A 162 -4.53 28.25 19.54
C GLU A 162 -5.64 29.31 19.36
N GLU A 163 -6.58 29.07 18.44
CA GLU A 163 -7.72 29.96 18.18
C GLU A 163 -8.67 30.01 19.37
N HIS A 164 -8.95 28.86 20.00
CA HIS A 164 -9.87 28.79 21.12
C HIS A 164 -9.22 29.05 22.49
N ALA A 165 -7.89 29.08 22.61
CA ALA A 165 -7.21 29.36 23.88
C ALA A 165 -7.67 30.68 24.51
N LYS A 166 -7.79 31.73 23.70
CA LYS A 166 -8.29 33.04 24.15
C LYS A 166 -9.74 32.98 24.61
N VAL A 167 -10.58 32.22 23.91
CA VAL A 167 -12.00 32.04 24.28
C VAL A 167 -12.10 31.29 25.61
N LEU A 168 -11.32 30.23 25.78
CA LEU A 168 -11.28 29.41 26.99
C LEU A 168 -10.75 30.17 28.21
N GLU A 169 -9.83 31.12 28.03
CA GLU A 169 -9.31 31.97 29.10
C GLU A 169 -10.25 33.14 29.45
N GLU A 170 -10.75 33.86 28.44
CA GLU A 170 -11.51 35.10 28.66
C GLU A 170 -12.98 34.87 29.02
N TYR A 171 -13.62 33.85 28.44
CA TYR A 171 -15.07 33.69 28.57
C TYR A 171 -15.53 33.34 29.99
N PRO A 172 -14.84 32.47 30.76
CA PRO A 172 -15.21 32.20 32.15
C PRO A 172 -15.20 33.47 33.02
N GLN A 173 -14.20 34.34 32.83
CA GLN A 173 -14.12 35.62 33.54
C GLN A 173 -15.28 36.54 33.14
N LYS A 174 -15.55 36.66 31.84
CA LYS A 174 -16.68 37.48 31.33
C LYS A 174 -18.03 36.95 31.81
N ILE A 175 -18.21 35.62 31.92
CA ILE A 175 -19.42 35.01 32.48
C ILE A 175 -19.57 35.40 33.95
N ALA A 176 -18.51 35.27 34.76
CA ALA A 176 -18.54 35.65 36.18
C ALA A 176 -18.88 37.14 36.37
N MET A 177 -18.25 38.02 35.58
CA MET A 177 -18.54 39.46 35.61
C MET A 177 -19.99 39.76 35.22
N THR A 178 -20.53 39.04 34.23
CA THR A 178 -21.92 39.20 33.79
C THR A 178 -22.90 38.72 34.87
N GLU A 179 -22.58 37.63 35.58
CA GLU A 179 -23.40 37.11 36.67
C GLU A 179 -23.36 38.05 37.89
N ASP A 180 -22.21 38.64 38.20
CA ASP A 180 -22.08 39.68 39.23
C ASP A 180 -22.90 40.93 38.89
N GLU A 181 -22.98 41.31 37.62
CA GLU A 181 -23.86 42.39 37.15
C GLU A 181 -25.33 42.03 37.32
N LYS A 182 -25.72 40.80 36.94
CA LYS A 182 -27.09 40.30 37.15
C LYS A 182 -27.49 40.36 38.63
N ALA A 183 -26.61 39.87 39.53
CA ALA A 183 -26.84 39.91 40.96
C ALA A 183 -26.98 41.34 41.50
N LEU A 184 -26.18 42.28 40.97
CA LEU A 184 -26.29 43.69 41.34
C LEU A 184 -27.61 44.32 40.88
N ILE A 185 -28.10 44.02 39.66
CA ILE A 185 -29.41 44.48 39.17
C ILE A 185 -30.54 43.90 40.02
N MET A 186 -30.50 42.61 40.33
CA MET A 186 -31.49 41.98 41.21
C MET A 186 -31.53 42.64 42.60
N HIS A 187 -30.37 42.89 43.21
CA HIS A 187 -30.28 43.58 44.48
C HIS A 187 -30.84 45.01 44.41
N LEU A 188 -30.73 45.70 43.26
CA LEU A 188 -31.34 47.02 43.06
C LEU A 188 -32.88 46.94 43.01
N ILE A 189 -33.42 45.90 42.36
CA ILE A 189 -34.87 45.64 42.32
C ILE A 189 -35.39 45.35 43.73
N GLU A 190 -34.73 44.46 44.48
CA GLU A 190 -35.08 44.13 45.87
C GLU A 190 -35.03 45.36 46.78
N LEU A 191 -34.03 46.25 46.59
CA LEU A 191 -33.92 47.47 47.36
C LEU A 191 -35.15 48.37 47.13
N ILE A 192 -35.59 48.52 45.87
CA ILE A 192 -36.78 49.31 45.51
C ILE A 192 -38.04 48.71 46.10
N GLU A 193 -38.22 47.40 46.02
CA GLU A 193 -39.38 46.71 46.61
C GLU A 193 -39.39 46.85 48.14
N SER A 194 -38.22 46.78 48.79
CA SER A 194 -38.09 46.96 50.24
C SER A 194 -38.40 48.39 50.70
N MET A 195 -38.20 49.37 49.81
CA MET A 195 -38.54 50.78 50.03
C MET A 195 -40.02 51.07 49.77
N SER A 196 -40.61 50.39 48.78
CA SER A 196 -42.03 50.50 48.42
C SER A 196 -42.96 49.92 49.50
N ASN A 197 -42.59 48.78 50.11
CA ASN A 197 -43.42 48.06 51.08
C ASN A 197 -43.48 48.68 52.50
N LYS A 198 -42.78 49.79 52.78
CA LYS A 198 -42.70 50.41 54.12
C LYS A 198 -43.56 51.69 54.19
N GLY A 199 -44.87 51.51 54.34
CA GLY A 199 -45.84 52.61 54.49
C GLY A 199 -45.49 53.65 55.57
N LYS A 200 -45.92 54.91 55.36
CA LYS A 200 -45.89 56.15 56.18
C LYS A 200 -44.61 56.55 56.94
N SER A 201 -43.63 55.66 57.12
CA SER A 201 -42.23 55.95 57.49
C SER A 201 -41.31 56.12 56.27
N SER A 202 -41.93 56.06 55.08
CA SER A 202 -41.36 56.03 53.73
C SER A 202 -40.23 57.04 53.52
N GLN A 203 -40.37 58.29 53.97
CA GLN A 203 -39.39 59.34 53.62
C GLN A 203 -38.00 59.15 54.26
N LYS A 204 -37.90 58.57 55.46
CA LYS A 204 -36.60 58.25 56.10
C LYS A 204 -36.00 56.95 55.57
N ALA A 205 -36.85 55.98 55.23
CA ALA A 205 -36.44 54.71 54.63
C ALA A 205 -35.92 54.93 53.20
N TRP A 206 -36.62 55.75 52.42
CA TRP A 206 -36.22 56.17 51.08
C TRP A 206 -34.92 56.96 51.10
N LYS A 207 -34.73 57.96 51.98
CA LYS A 207 -33.45 58.69 52.05
C LYS A 207 -32.24 57.79 52.33
N ARG A 208 -32.40 56.74 53.14
CA ARG A 208 -31.34 55.75 53.39
C ARG A 208 -31.15 54.81 52.20
N GLY A 209 -32.24 54.26 51.66
CA GLY A 209 -32.19 53.34 50.53
C GLY A 209 -31.79 54.00 49.21
N ALA A 210 -32.18 55.25 48.94
CA ALA A 210 -31.81 56.01 47.75
C ALA A 210 -30.30 56.32 47.69
N SER A 211 -29.66 56.52 48.85
CA SER A 211 -28.21 56.65 48.94
C SER A 211 -27.50 55.34 48.56
N GLU A 212 -27.98 54.22 49.09
CA GLU A 212 -27.47 52.89 48.76
C GLU A 212 -27.73 52.51 47.29
N LEU A 213 -28.93 52.78 46.78
CA LEU A 213 -29.35 52.60 45.38
C LEU A 213 -28.43 53.38 44.44
N SER A 214 -28.18 54.65 44.74
CA SER A 214 -27.29 55.52 43.96
C SER A 214 -25.83 55.04 43.99
N SER A 215 -25.38 54.45 45.10
CA SER A 215 -24.03 53.91 45.23
C SER A 215 -23.85 52.64 44.38
N LYS A 216 -24.80 51.71 44.45
CA LYS A 216 -24.80 50.46 43.68
C LYS A 216 -25.00 50.71 42.19
N MET A 217 -25.81 51.70 41.80
CA MET A 217 -25.90 52.13 40.41
C MET A 217 -24.63 52.78 39.88
N ARG A 218 -23.93 53.58 40.68
CA ARG A 218 -22.60 54.08 40.29
C ARG A 218 -21.59 52.94 40.13
N ALA A 219 -21.63 51.94 41.00
CA ALA A 219 -20.82 50.73 40.87
C ALA A 219 -21.14 49.99 39.56
N LEU A 220 -22.42 49.81 39.24
CA LEU A 220 -22.89 49.19 37.99
C LEU A 220 -22.43 49.99 36.76
N GLN A 221 -22.62 51.30 36.77
CA GLN A 221 -22.19 52.20 35.69
C GLN A 221 -20.68 52.20 35.47
N SER A 222 -19.89 52.02 36.54
CA SER A 222 -18.43 51.90 36.44
C SER A 222 -17.98 50.59 35.81
N ARG A 223 -18.71 49.48 36.04
CA ARG A 223 -18.44 48.17 35.45
C ARG A 223 -18.75 48.17 33.95
N LEU A 224 -19.91 48.69 33.55
CA LEU A 224 -20.29 48.83 32.14
C LEU A 224 -19.40 49.77 31.32
N ARG A 225 -18.71 50.71 31.96
CA ARG A 225 -17.76 51.60 31.26
C ARG A 225 -16.46 50.88 30.89
N LYS A 226 -16.09 49.83 31.63
CA LYS A 226 -14.89 49.03 31.37
C LYS A 226 -15.15 47.94 30.32
N ASP A 227 -16.39 47.50 30.18
CA ASP A 227 -16.75 46.47 29.21
C ASP A 227 -16.96 47.06 27.80
N THR A 228 -16.16 46.58 26.84
CA THR A 228 -16.21 46.95 25.41
C THR A 228 -17.08 46.01 24.59
N PHE A 229 -17.81 45.08 25.21
CA PHE A 229 -18.72 44.19 24.51
C PHE A 229 -19.78 45.02 23.74
N LEU A 230 -19.86 44.76 22.44
CA LEU A 230 -20.60 45.44 21.36
C LEU A 230 -21.83 46.26 21.79
N GLY A 231 -22.08 47.40 21.14
CA GLY A 231 -23.36 48.14 20.92
C GLY A 231 -24.46 48.20 22.02
N GLN A 232 -24.84 47.06 22.60
CA GLN A 232 -25.71 46.88 23.76
C GLN A 232 -25.23 47.69 24.99
N SER A 233 -23.92 47.79 25.25
CA SER A 233 -23.39 48.62 26.34
C SER A 233 -23.76 50.11 26.22
N ALA A 234 -24.08 50.61 25.02
CA ALA A 234 -24.56 51.99 24.82
C ALA A 234 -26.04 52.14 25.21
N LYS A 235 -26.90 51.17 24.85
CA LYS A 235 -28.31 51.14 25.29
C LYS A 235 -28.42 51.00 26.80
N MET A 236 -27.60 50.12 27.36
CA MET A 236 -27.53 49.86 28.80
C MET A 236 -27.04 51.10 29.57
N ARG A 237 -26.07 51.84 29.01
CA ARG A 237 -25.67 53.17 29.53
C ARG A 237 -26.79 54.20 29.49
N GLN A 238 -27.58 54.24 28.42
CA GLN A 238 -28.74 55.14 28.32
C GLN A 238 -29.84 54.79 29.32
N GLN A 239 -30.14 53.50 29.51
CA GLN A 239 -31.11 53.06 30.52
C GLN A 239 -30.65 53.40 31.94
N LEU A 240 -29.37 53.21 32.27
CA LEU A 240 -28.80 53.65 33.55
C LEU A 240 -28.92 55.15 33.77
N THR A 241 -28.72 55.98 32.75
CA THR A 241 -28.93 57.43 32.89
C THR A 241 -30.41 57.78 33.11
N LYS A 242 -31.34 57.07 32.46
CA LYS A 242 -32.79 57.25 32.68
C LYS A 242 -33.19 56.87 34.10
N ILE A 243 -32.65 55.76 34.61
CA ILE A 243 -32.87 55.31 36.00
C ILE A 243 -32.32 56.35 36.99
N GLY A 244 -31.11 56.88 36.76
CA GLY A 244 -30.54 57.92 37.61
C GLY A 244 -31.38 59.21 37.66
N LEU A 245 -31.94 59.61 36.52
CA LEU A 245 -32.87 60.76 36.44
C LEU A 245 -34.21 60.47 37.15
N ALA A 246 -34.74 59.25 37.01
CA ALA A 246 -35.97 58.84 37.69
C ALA A 246 -35.82 58.81 39.22
N ILE A 247 -34.67 58.34 39.73
CA ILE A 247 -34.36 58.36 41.17
C ILE A 247 -34.25 59.80 41.69
N GLN A 248 -33.61 60.68 40.92
CA GLN A 248 -33.49 62.10 41.29
C GLN A 248 -34.87 62.77 41.31
N LYS A 249 -35.73 62.47 40.32
CA LYS A 249 -37.11 62.94 40.27
C LYS A 249 -37.91 62.44 41.48
N GLU A 250 -37.75 61.18 41.87
CA GLU A 250 -38.45 60.64 43.02
C GLU A 250 -37.95 61.20 44.36
N ASP A 251 -36.65 61.41 44.54
CA ASP A 251 -36.10 62.10 45.72
C ASP A 251 -36.68 63.53 45.85
N MET A 252 -36.87 64.24 44.72
CA MET A 252 -37.55 65.54 44.72
C MET A 252 -39.03 65.43 45.09
N LEU A 253 -39.78 64.47 44.54
CA LEU A 253 -41.21 64.25 44.85
C LEU A 253 -41.42 63.89 46.33
N GLN A 254 -40.53 63.06 46.90
CA GLN A 254 -40.57 62.72 48.32
C GLN A 254 -40.14 63.88 49.24
N SER A 255 -39.34 64.82 48.76
CA SER A 255 -38.96 66.02 49.53
C SER A 255 -40.01 67.14 49.48
N GLY A 256 -40.80 67.20 48.40
CA GLY A 256 -41.74 68.28 48.09
C GLY A 256 -43.19 68.06 48.55
N GLY A 257 -43.51 66.92 49.16
CA GLY A 257 -44.87 66.61 49.65
C GLY A 257 -45.85 66.18 48.55
N SER A 258 -45.37 65.52 47.49
CA SER A 258 -46.20 64.99 46.41
C SER A 258 -47.12 63.84 46.85
N LYS A 259 -48.16 63.55 46.05
CA LYS A 259 -49.14 62.49 46.33
C LYS A 259 -48.49 61.11 46.25
N ASP A 260 -48.89 60.19 47.14
CA ASP A 260 -48.40 58.80 47.18
C ASP A 260 -48.52 58.08 45.81
N SER A 261 -49.55 58.40 45.01
CA SER A 261 -49.74 57.83 43.66
C SER A 261 -48.64 58.20 42.66
N ASP A 262 -48.05 59.39 42.80
CA ASP A 262 -46.99 59.86 41.89
C ASP A 262 -45.64 59.19 42.24
N ILE A 263 -45.47 58.81 43.51
CA ILE A 263 -44.30 58.11 44.04
C ILE A 263 -44.36 56.62 43.64
N GLU A 264 -45.51 55.96 43.77
CA GLU A 264 -45.70 54.57 43.32
C GLU A 264 -45.47 54.43 41.80
N SER A 265 -45.96 55.38 41.00
CA SER A 265 -45.77 55.41 39.55
C SER A 265 -44.29 55.50 39.13
N THR A 266 -43.48 56.33 39.81
CA THR A 266 -42.04 56.43 39.52
C THR A 266 -41.27 55.20 40.00
N GLN A 267 -41.68 54.54 41.09
CA GLN A 267 -41.07 53.28 41.53
C GLN A 267 -41.32 52.15 40.55
N ASP A 268 -42.54 52.02 40.04
CA ASP A 268 -42.88 51.03 39.02
C ASP A 268 -42.13 51.31 37.70
N GLU A 269 -41.93 52.58 37.34
CA GLU A 269 -41.12 52.97 36.18
C GLU A 269 -39.65 52.56 36.37
N ILE A 270 -39.05 52.82 37.54
CA ILE A 270 -37.67 52.41 37.85
C ILE A 270 -37.53 50.89 37.86
N LYS A 271 -38.51 50.16 38.44
CA LYS A 271 -38.53 48.70 38.47
C LYS A 271 -38.63 48.10 37.08
N ASN A 272 -39.51 48.62 36.23
CA ASN A 272 -39.64 48.18 34.84
C ASN A 272 -38.37 48.44 34.03
N LEU A 273 -37.71 49.60 34.24
CA LEU A 273 -36.41 49.90 33.63
C LEU A 273 -35.31 48.94 34.08
N LEU A 274 -35.28 48.53 35.36
CA LEU A 274 -34.32 47.56 35.88
C LEU A 274 -34.59 46.13 35.39
N LEU A 275 -35.86 45.73 35.27
CA LEU A 275 -36.25 44.44 34.67
C LEU A 275 -35.86 44.37 33.19
N ASP A 276 -35.98 45.48 32.46
CA ASP A 276 -35.51 45.52 31.07
C ASP A 276 -33.97 45.50 31.00
N LEU A 277 -33.29 46.17 31.93
CA LEU A 277 -31.83 46.13 32.08
C LEU A 277 -31.30 44.73 32.43
N LEU A 278 -32.10 43.89 33.10
CA LEU A 278 -31.74 42.52 33.48
C LEU A 278 -31.66 41.57 32.27
N LYS A 279 -32.41 41.82 31.20
CA LYS A 279 -32.45 40.95 30.02
C LYS A 279 -31.12 40.91 29.25
N ASP A 280 -30.40 42.03 29.25
CA ASP A 280 -29.14 42.18 28.51
C ASP A 280 -27.99 41.33 29.09
N PRO A 281 -27.67 41.37 30.40
CA PRO A 281 -26.69 40.46 30.99
C PRO A 281 -27.12 39.00 30.90
N GLU A 282 -28.42 38.67 30.97
CA GLU A 282 -28.90 37.30 30.76
C GLU A 282 -28.62 36.79 29.33
N PHE A 283 -28.93 37.60 28.32
CA PHE A 283 -28.65 37.26 26.92
C PHE A 283 -27.14 37.15 26.67
N ARG A 284 -26.33 38.07 27.20
CA ARG A 284 -24.87 38.03 27.06
C ARG A 284 -24.26 36.80 27.75
N ALA A 285 -24.71 36.46 28.95
CA ALA A 285 -24.26 35.25 29.65
C ALA A 285 -24.62 33.99 28.87
N MET A 286 -25.82 33.93 28.28
CA MET A 286 -26.22 32.82 27.39
C MET A 286 -25.32 32.72 26.16
N MET A 287 -25.04 33.84 25.48
CA MET A 287 -24.17 33.86 24.30
C MET A 287 -22.73 33.47 24.62
N LEU A 288 -22.19 33.91 25.75
CA LEU A 288 -20.86 33.51 26.22
C LEU A 288 -20.81 32.00 26.53
N LYS A 289 -21.83 31.47 27.23
CA LYS A 289 -21.94 30.03 27.51
C LYS A 289 -22.07 29.21 26.22
N ALA A 290 -22.88 29.66 25.27
CA ALA A 290 -23.04 29.01 23.96
C ALA A 290 -21.73 29.05 23.14
N GLY A 291 -21.03 30.18 23.13
CA GLY A 291 -19.74 30.31 22.45
C GLY A 291 -18.66 29.41 23.06
N LEU A 292 -18.61 29.30 24.40
CA LEU A 292 -17.70 28.39 25.09
C LEU A 292 -18.04 26.93 24.81
N ALA A 293 -19.32 26.55 24.84
CA ALA A 293 -19.77 25.21 24.51
C ALA A 293 -19.45 24.84 23.06
N ASN A 294 -19.64 25.76 22.10
CA ASN A 294 -19.30 25.54 20.70
C ASN A 294 -17.79 25.35 20.51
N ALA A 295 -16.95 26.21 21.10
CA ALA A 295 -15.49 26.08 21.05
C ALA A 295 -15.01 24.74 21.64
N MET A 296 -15.59 24.32 22.76
CA MET A 296 -15.30 23.00 23.35
C MET A 296 -15.74 21.85 22.45
N ASN A 297 -16.92 21.94 21.83
CA ASN A 297 -17.43 20.91 20.92
C ASN A 297 -16.58 20.81 19.64
N GLU A 298 -16.13 21.93 19.08
CA GLU A 298 -15.23 21.96 17.92
C GLU A 298 -13.88 21.31 18.24
N LEU A 299 -13.31 21.60 19.41
CA LEU A 299 -12.07 20.98 19.88
C LEU A 299 -12.25 19.46 20.08
N LEU A 300 -13.34 19.04 20.74
CA LEU A 300 -13.66 17.61 20.91
C LEU A 300 -13.88 16.90 19.57
N ALA A 301 -14.52 17.56 18.60
CA ALA A 301 -14.73 17.02 17.27
C ALA A 301 -13.39 16.84 16.53
N ALA A 302 -12.51 17.85 16.55
CA ALA A 302 -11.18 17.77 15.95
C ALA A 302 -10.33 16.66 16.61
N GLN A 303 -10.36 16.57 17.94
CA GLN A 303 -9.68 15.51 18.69
C GLN A 303 -10.24 14.12 18.35
N GLY A 304 -11.56 13.99 18.20
CA GLY A 304 -12.22 12.74 17.80
C GLY A 304 -11.82 12.27 16.41
N VAL A 305 -11.69 13.20 15.44
CA VAL A 305 -11.18 12.89 14.09
C VAL A 305 -9.75 12.38 14.16
N LEU A 306 -8.88 13.07 14.92
CA LEU A 306 -7.49 12.67 15.10
C LEU A 306 -7.37 11.26 15.70
N ILE A 307 -8.10 10.97 16.77
CA ILE A 307 -8.11 9.64 17.41
C ILE A 307 -8.57 8.56 16.41
N THR A 308 -9.60 8.86 15.62
CA THR A 308 -10.13 7.93 14.62
C THR A 308 -9.09 7.61 13.55
N ASP A 309 -8.38 8.63 13.06
CA ASP A 309 -7.39 8.45 12.01
C ASP A 309 -6.07 7.86 12.54
N GLU A 310 -5.70 8.11 13.80
CA GLU A 310 -4.63 7.39 14.50
C GLU A 310 -4.97 5.90 14.69
N THR A 311 -6.22 5.57 15.02
CA THR A 311 -6.68 4.17 15.13
C THR A 311 -6.63 3.47 13.76
N LYS A 312 -7.09 4.12 12.69
CA LYS A 312 -6.95 3.56 11.34
C LYS A 312 -5.49 3.37 10.95
N LEU A 313 -4.60 4.27 11.39
CA LEU A 313 -3.18 4.18 11.11
C LEU A 313 -2.55 2.96 11.81
N THR A 314 -2.90 2.71 13.07
CA THR A 314 -2.40 1.51 13.78
C THR A 314 -2.91 0.24 13.13
N ASP A 315 -4.21 0.16 12.79
CA ASP A 315 -4.79 -0.97 12.07
C ASP A 315 -4.12 -1.20 10.70
N THR A 316 -3.85 -0.13 9.96
CA THR A 316 -3.19 -0.21 8.65
C THR A 316 -1.73 -0.62 8.79
N THR A 317 -1.06 -0.24 9.88
CA THR A 317 0.31 -0.68 10.16
C THR A 317 0.35 -2.17 10.51
N HIS A 318 -0.63 -2.65 11.28
CA HIS A 318 -0.78 -4.09 11.55
C HIS A 318 -1.05 -4.90 10.26
N THR A 319 -1.89 -4.40 9.35
CA THR A 319 -2.13 -5.08 8.07
C THR A 319 -0.90 -5.05 7.16
N LEU A 320 -0.09 -4.00 7.21
CA LEU A 320 1.20 -3.94 6.52
C LEU A 320 2.18 -5.00 7.07
N ASP A 321 2.33 -5.10 8.39
CA ASP A 321 3.19 -6.10 9.02
C ASP A 321 2.74 -7.53 8.70
N ALA A 322 1.43 -7.79 8.74
CA ALA A 322 0.84 -9.07 8.35
C ALA A 322 1.12 -9.39 6.87
N SER A 323 0.96 -8.41 5.97
CA SER A 323 1.24 -8.57 4.54
C SER A 323 2.73 -8.84 4.29
N HIS A 324 3.63 -8.17 5.03
CA HIS A 324 5.06 -8.40 4.93
C HIS A 324 5.44 -9.80 5.43
N HIS A 325 4.77 -10.29 6.48
CA HIS A 325 4.94 -11.68 6.91
C HIS A 325 4.47 -12.67 5.83
N GLU A 326 3.31 -12.44 5.20
CA GLU A 326 2.83 -13.25 4.07
C GLU A 326 3.83 -13.25 2.91
N GLU A 327 4.40 -12.10 2.55
CA GLU A 327 5.41 -11.98 1.49
C GLU A 327 6.66 -12.79 1.82
N LEU A 328 7.17 -12.71 3.06
CA LEU A 328 8.33 -13.49 3.49
C LEU A 328 8.05 -15.00 3.43
N VAL A 329 6.89 -15.44 3.89
CA VAL A 329 6.48 -16.86 3.84
C VAL A 329 6.37 -17.33 2.39
N ALA A 330 5.73 -16.56 1.51
CA ALA A 330 5.63 -16.87 0.10
C ALA A 330 7.00 -16.87 -0.60
N GLY A 331 7.90 -15.96 -0.21
CA GLY A 331 9.27 -15.89 -0.72
C GLY A 331 10.12 -17.11 -0.33
N LEU A 332 9.96 -17.60 0.91
CA LEU A 332 10.60 -18.83 1.36
C LEU A 332 10.07 -20.06 0.61
N ALA A 333 8.74 -20.16 0.44
CA ALA A 333 8.13 -21.23 -0.34
C ALA A 333 8.62 -21.22 -1.79
N ARG A 334 8.66 -20.05 -2.41
CA ARG A 334 9.21 -19.84 -3.76
C ARG A 334 10.67 -20.28 -3.85
N SER A 335 11.52 -19.87 -2.90
CA SER A 335 12.94 -20.26 -2.90
C SER A 335 13.13 -21.77 -2.75
N LYS A 336 12.26 -22.44 -1.98
CA LYS A 336 12.28 -23.90 -1.83
C LYS A 336 11.93 -24.61 -3.14
N GLU A 337 10.86 -24.17 -3.80
CA GLU A 337 10.46 -24.74 -5.09
C GLU A 337 11.46 -24.39 -6.20
N ASP A 338 12.12 -23.23 -6.14
CA ASP A 338 13.18 -22.87 -7.09
C ASP A 338 14.36 -23.84 -6.97
N GLY A 339 14.76 -24.18 -5.74
CA GLY A 339 15.79 -25.20 -5.50
C GLY A 339 15.41 -26.57 -6.07
N LYS A 340 14.17 -27.04 -5.87
CA LYS A 340 13.70 -28.30 -6.46
C LYS A 340 13.72 -28.25 -7.98
N LYS A 341 13.23 -27.17 -8.57
CA LYS A 341 13.23 -26.96 -10.03
C LYS A 341 14.64 -26.99 -10.59
N THR A 342 15.61 -26.35 -9.95
CA THR A 342 17.02 -26.39 -10.39
C THR A 342 17.57 -27.81 -10.35
N VAL A 343 17.35 -28.55 -9.25
CA VAL A 343 17.81 -29.94 -9.14
C VAL A 343 17.16 -30.84 -10.19
N ALA A 344 15.86 -30.70 -10.43
CA ALA A 344 15.13 -31.47 -11.44
C ALA A 344 15.61 -31.12 -12.86
N ALA A 345 15.84 -29.84 -13.15
CA ALA A 345 16.40 -29.38 -14.43
C ALA A 345 17.79 -29.96 -14.69
N ASP A 346 18.68 -29.92 -13.69
CA ASP A 346 20.03 -30.46 -13.80
C ASP A 346 19.98 -31.99 -14.01
N THR A 347 19.08 -32.68 -13.32
CA THR A 347 18.88 -34.13 -13.46
C THR A 347 18.37 -34.47 -14.85
N TYR A 348 17.32 -33.78 -15.34
CA TYR A 348 16.80 -33.97 -16.69
C TYR A 348 17.87 -33.72 -17.75
N ASN A 349 18.61 -32.62 -17.65
CA ASN A 349 19.68 -32.29 -18.59
C ASN A 349 20.78 -33.36 -18.60
N ALA A 350 21.18 -33.87 -17.44
CA ALA A 350 22.17 -34.94 -17.33
C ALA A 350 21.67 -36.27 -17.92
N VAL A 351 20.44 -36.68 -17.57
CA VAL A 351 19.82 -37.91 -18.07
C VAL A 351 19.59 -37.85 -19.57
N ASN A 352 19.07 -36.73 -20.09
CA ASN A 352 18.83 -36.54 -21.51
C ASN A 352 20.14 -36.52 -22.33
N ALA A 353 21.18 -35.82 -21.84
CA ALA A 353 22.48 -35.80 -22.51
C ALA A 353 23.12 -37.20 -22.55
N GLY A 354 23.10 -37.93 -21.43
CA GLY A 354 23.60 -39.31 -21.37
C GLY A 354 22.81 -40.24 -22.29
N SER A 355 21.48 -40.17 -22.23
CA SER A 355 20.59 -41.02 -23.02
C SER A 355 20.73 -40.77 -24.52
N LYS A 356 20.89 -39.52 -24.98
CA LYS A 356 21.11 -39.20 -26.40
C LYS A 356 22.35 -39.91 -26.97
N THR A 357 23.43 -40.00 -26.20
CA THR A 357 24.64 -40.71 -26.64
C THR A 357 24.44 -42.23 -26.67
N LEU A 358 23.75 -42.77 -25.66
CA LEU A 358 23.49 -44.21 -25.54
C LEU A 358 22.52 -44.70 -26.61
N LEU A 359 21.40 -44.01 -26.80
CA LEU A 359 20.38 -44.31 -27.81
C LEU A 359 20.97 -44.28 -29.22
N SER A 360 21.77 -43.24 -29.56
CA SER A 360 22.46 -43.18 -30.85
C SER A 360 23.41 -44.35 -31.08
N SER A 361 24.08 -44.84 -30.02
CA SER A 361 24.94 -46.03 -30.11
C SER A 361 24.13 -47.32 -30.31
N MET A 362 23.03 -47.48 -29.57
CA MET A 362 22.14 -48.64 -29.66
C MET A 362 21.45 -48.73 -31.02
N ASP A 363 20.95 -47.61 -31.56
CA ASP A 363 20.33 -47.57 -32.88
C ASP A 363 21.32 -47.98 -33.98
N LYS A 364 22.58 -47.52 -33.89
CA LYS A 364 23.65 -47.96 -34.81
C LYS A 364 23.88 -49.47 -34.71
N GLN A 365 23.92 -50.03 -33.50
CA GLN A 365 24.12 -51.47 -33.30
C GLN A 365 22.95 -52.29 -33.84
N ILE A 366 21.71 -51.84 -33.63
CA ILE A 366 20.50 -52.46 -34.20
C ILE A 366 20.57 -52.47 -35.73
N ILE A 367 20.94 -51.34 -36.36
CA ILE A 367 21.10 -51.24 -37.83
C ILE A 367 22.18 -52.21 -38.32
N ILE A 368 23.34 -52.26 -37.67
CA ILE A 368 24.45 -53.15 -38.04
C ILE A 368 24.01 -54.62 -37.97
N ILE A 369 23.32 -55.03 -36.90
CA ILE A 369 22.83 -56.41 -36.75
C ILE A 369 21.86 -56.77 -37.87
N ASN A 370 20.93 -55.87 -38.22
CA ASN A 370 19.99 -56.09 -39.32
C ASN A 370 20.69 -56.19 -40.69
N VAL A 371 21.70 -55.36 -40.94
CA VAL A 371 22.53 -55.45 -42.16
C VAL A 371 23.29 -56.78 -42.21
N ILE A 372 23.85 -57.25 -41.09
CA ILE A 372 24.53 -58.55 -41.01
C ILE A 372 23.56 -59.69 -41.32
N LYS A 373 22.36 -59.70 -40.72
CA LYS A 373 21.32 -60.70 -41.02
C LYS A 373 20.95 -60.70 -42.50
N SER A 374 20.76 -59.53 -43.11
CA SER A 374 20.45 -59.37 -44.53
C SER A 374 21.57 -59.91 -45.42
N LYS A 375 22.83 -59.57 -45.14
CA LYS A 375 23.99 -60.08 -45.89
C LYS A 375 24.15 -61.59 -45.80
N ILE A 376 23.93 -62.19 -44.63
CA ILE A 376 23.98 -63.66 -44.44
C ILE A 376 22.83 -64.33 -45.20
N ASN A 377 21.62 -63.77 -45.16
CA ASN A 377 20.50 -64.26 -45.97
C ASN A 377 20.86 -64.23 -47.46
N ASN A 378 21.23 -63.07 -47.99
CA ASN A 378 21.54 -62.91 -49.41
C ASN A 378 22.71 -63.83 -49.85
N HIS A 379 23.75 -63.98 -49.03
CA HIS A 379 24.87 -64.88 -49.35
C HIS A 379 24.43 -66.35 -49.39
N CYS A 380 23.63 -66.81 -48.43
CA CYS A 380 23.15 -68.20 -48.43
C CYS A 380 22.08 -68.47 -49.49
N ASP A 381 21.26 -67.47 -49.84
CA ASP A 381 20.25 -67.59 -50.90
C ASP A 381 20.90 -67.59 -52.29
N ASN A 382 21.95 -66.78 -52.52
CA ASN A 382 22.75 -66.79 -53.75
C ASN A 382 23.56 -68.10 -53.94
N LEU A 383 23.91 -68.79 -52.85
CA LEU A 383 24.55 -70.11 -52.91
C LEU A 383 23.55 -71.25 -53.20
N LEU A 384 22.27 -71.05 -52.89
CA LEU A 384 21.20 -72.01 -53.18
C LEU A 384 20.64 -71.86 -54.61
N ASN A 385 20.77 -70.68 -55.22
CA ASN A 385 20.40 -70.39 -56.60
C ASN A 385 21.55 -69.66 -57.34
N PRO A 386 22.52 -70.38 -57.94
CA PRO A 386 23.62 -69.75 -58.68
C PRO A 386 23.23 -69.20 -60.07
N GLU A 387 21.97 -69.33 -60.50
CA GLU A 387 21.54 -69.08 -61.88
C GLU A 387 20.78 -67.75 -62.03
N SER A 388 21.42 -66.63 -61.67
CA SER A 388 21.09 -65.32 -62.23
C SER A 388 22.14 -64.26 -61.86
N GLN A 389 23.34 -64.35 -62.44
CA GLN A 389 24.14 -63.14 -62.69
C GLN A 389 24.12 -62.84 -64.20
N PRO A 390 23.84 -61.59 -64.61
CA PRO A 390 23.94 -61.18 -66.00
C PRO A 390 25.41 -60.93 -66.35
N ASP A 391 25.96 -61.75 -67.23
CA ASP A 391 27.25 -61.51 -67.86
C ASP A 391 27.19 -60.25 -68.72
N SER A 392 27.94 -59.23 -68.32
CA SER A 392 28.32 -58.13 -69.18
C SER A 392 29.44 -58.58 -70.13
N ALA A 393 29.13 -58.89 -71.39
CA ALA A 393 30.05 -58.71 -72.52
C ALA A 393 29.40 -59.09 -73.87
N SER A 394 29.02 -58.09 -74.68
CA SER A 394 29.08 -58.23 -76.15
C SER A 394 29.34 -56.88 -76.78
N SER A 395 30.62 -56.62 -77.05
CA SER A 395 31.08 -55.70 -78.08
C SER A 395 31.13 -56.48 -79.40
N LYS A 396 30.23 -56.15 -80.34
CA LYS A 396 30.52 -56.00 -81.76
C LYS A 396 29.37 -55.26 -82.44
#